data_AF-A0A967VVR5-F1
#
_entry.id   AF-A0A967VVR5-F1
#
_cell.length_a   1.000
_cell.length_b   1.000
_cell.length_c   1.000
_cell.angle_alpha   90.00
_cell.angle_beta   90.00
_cell.angle_gamma   90.00
#
_symmetry.space_group_name_H-M   'P 1'
#
loop_
_entity.id
_entity.type
_entity.pdbx_description
1 polymer ?
#
loop_
_entity_poly.entity_id
_entity_poly.type
_entity_poly.pdbx_seq_one_letter_code
_entity_poly.pdbx_strand_id
1 'polypeptide(L)'
;MAKKTSIELYTEVLQELKSEERKPVYFFYGEEEFFLDKLQEVVEALIPDDQKDFNYDLLYGRDVTPEKVLSIIRSFPMMAEQRVVILRDFKELGGYGAQAEGYQGEVNDLIPYLEQPNPTTLFVCIDTKKPSGRSKIGKAFKKHSGFYEFEEVP
;
A
#
# COMPACT_ATOMS: atom_id res chain seq x y z
N MET A 1 -20.43 18.06 5.63
CA MET A 1 -19.04 18.24 6.06
C MET A 1 -18.24 18.59 4.82
N ALA A 2 -17.42 19.64 4.85
CA ALA A 2 -16.55 19.97 3.72
C ALA A 2 -15.54 18.83 3.51
N LYS A 3 -15.20 18.52 2.26
CA LYS A 3 -14.14 17.57 1.93
C LYS A 3 -12.81 18.18 2.40
N LYS A 4 -12.01 17.43 3.15
CA LYS A 4 -10.66 17.86 3.55
C LYS A 4 -9.81 18.09 2.31
N THR A 5 -8.96 19.10 2.34
CA THR A 5 -7.94 19.33 1.29
C THR A 5 -6.85 18.26 1.37
N SER A 6 -6.10 18.05 0.28
CA SER A 6 -4.97 17.11 0.26
C SER A 6 -3.88 17.47 1.29
N ILE A 7 -3.70 18.76 1.60
CA ILE A 7 -2.76 19.24 2.63
C ILE A 7 -3.20 18.82 4.03
N GLU A 8 -4.49 19.03 4.36
CA GLU A 8 -5.04 18.64 5.66
C GLU A 8 -5.01 17.11 5.81
N LEU A 9 -5.38 16.38 4.74
CA LEU A 9 -5.36 14.93 4.73
C LEU A 9 -3.93 14.38 4.87
N TYR A 10 -2.96 14.97 4.20
CA TYR A 10 -1.56 14.58 4.31
C TYR A 10 -1.08 14.71 5.75
N THR A 11 -1.40 15.82 6.41
CA THR A 11 -1.01 16.06 7.82
C THR A 11 -1.62 15.01 8.75
N GLU A 12 -2.89 14.65 8.55
CA GLU A 12 -3.57 13.61 9.32
C GLU A 12 -2.95 12.22 9.09
N VAL A 13 -2.70 11.85 7.83
CA VAL A 13 -2.08 10.56 7.49
C VAL A 13 -0.66 10.47 8.04
N LEU A 14 0.11 11.56 8.05
CA LEU A 14 1.42 11.60 8.69
C LEU A 14 1.36 11.32 10.20
N GLN A 15 0.35 11.85 10.88
CA GLN A 15 0.14 11.58 12.30
C GLN A 15 -0.28 10.13 12.52
N GLU A 16 -1.16 9.61 11.67
CA GLU A 16 -1.59 8.21 11.73
C GLU A 16 -0.42 7.24 11.53
N LEU A 17 0.42 7.44 10.52
CA LEU A 17 1.58 6.59 10.22
C LEU A 17 2.63 6.56 11.34
N LYS A 18 2.73 7.62 12.13
CA LYS A 18 3.65 7.73 13.26
C LYS A 18 3.06 7.21 14.57
N SER A 19 1.76 6.90 14.59
CA SER A 19 1.09 6.34 15.76
C SER A 19 1.44 4.86 15.95
N GLU A 20 1.52 4.42 17.19
CA GLU A 20 1.61 2.99 17.54
C GLU A 20 0.33 2.23 17.16
N GLU A 21 -0.81 2.92 17.10
CA GLU A 21 -2.11 2.35 16.70
C GLU A 21 -2.39 2.44 15.18
N ARG A 22 -1.35 2.66 14.37
CA ARG A 22 -1.50 2.73 12.91
C ARG A 22 -2.10 1.45 12.35
N LYS A 23 -2.80 1.57 11.22
CA LYS A 23 -3.28 0.41 10.49
C LYS A 23 -2.09 -0.36 9.89
N PRO A 24 -2.18 -1.68 9.75
CA PRO A 24 -1.15 -2.47 9.09
C PRO A 24 -1.20 -2.37 7.56
N VAL A 25 -2.28 -1.82 6.98
CA VAL A 25 -2.44 -1.69 5.53
C VAL A 25 -2.92 -0.30 5.13
N TYR A 26 -2.29 0.27 4.10
CA TYR A 26 -2.69 1.53 3.48
C TYR A 26 -2.77 1.42 1.95
N PHE A 27 -3.66 2.22 1.36
CA PHE A 27 -3.70 2.50 -0.07
C PHE A 27 -3.76 4.02 -0.25
N PHE A 28 -2.70 4.58 -0.81
CA PHE A 28 -2.62 6.00 -1.17
C PHE A 28 -2.81 6.13 -2.67
N TYR A 29 -3.67 7.04 -3.10
CA TYR A 29 -3.91 7.21 -4.52
C TYR A 29 -4.33 8.63 -4.88
N GLY A 30 -4.23 8.97 -6.16
CA GLY A 30 -4.69 10.25 -6.69
C GLY A 30 -3.74 10.83 -7.73
N GLU A 31 -4.16 11.94 -8.33
CA GLU A 31 -3.45 12.57 -9.45
C GLU A 31 -2.25 13.39 -9.00
N GLU A 32 -2.19 13.78 -7.72
CA GLU A 32 -1.07 14.51 -7.14
C GLU A 32 0.02 13.56 -6.64
N GLU A 33 1.03 13.31 -7.48
CA GLU A 33 2.15 12.43 -7.14
C GLU A 33 3.03 12.97 -6.01
N PHE A 34 3.09 14.29 -5.78
CA PHE A 34 3.92 14.88 -4.73
C PHE A 34 3.59 14.31 -3.35
N PHE A 35 2.30 14.20 -3.00
CA PHE A 35 1.90 13.64 -1.70
C PHE A 35 2.16 12.14 -1.63
N LEU A 36 1.97 11.41 -2.73
CA LEU A 36 2.22 9.96 -2.79
C LEU A 36 3.70 9.66 -2.55
N ASP A 37 4.59 10.40 -3.20
CA ASP A 37 6.04 10.26 -3.04
C ASP A 37 6.49 10.66 -1.63
N LYS A 38 5.94 11.74 -1.08
CA LYS A 38 6.24 12.16 0.30
C LYS A 38 5.76 11.15 1.34
N LEU A 39 4.62 10.51 1.13
CA LEU A 39 4.16 9.43 2.01
C LEU A 39 5.02 8.18 1.86
N GLN A 40 5.47 7.85 0.65
CA GLN A 40 6.41 6.76 0.44
C GLN A 40 7.72 6.99 1.21
N GLU A 41 8.32 8.18 1.11
CA GLU A 41 9.54 8.54 1.85
C GLU A 41 9.33 8.38 3.37
N VAL A 42 8.17 8.80 3.89
CA VAL A 42 7.85 8.68 5.31
C VAL A 42 7.72 7.22 5.74
N VAL A 43 7.05 6.40 4.92
CA VAL A 43 6.88 4.96 5.19
C VAL A 43 8.23 4.23 5.13
N GLU A 44 9.08 4.54 4.16
CA GLU A 44 10.43 3.98 4.06
C GLU A 44 11.29 4.35 5.27
N ALA A 45 11.20 5.59 5.74
CA ALA A 45 11.96 6.07 6.91
C ALA A 45 11.53 5.44 8.25
N LEU A 46 10.46 4.63 8.27
CA LEU A 46 10.07 3.87 9.47
C LEU A 46 11.02 2.70 9.77
N ILE A 47 11.79 2.24 8.79
CA ILE A 47 12.79 1.21 8.97
C ILE A 47 14.18 1.86 8.97
N PRO A 48 14.98 1.67 10.04
CA PRO A 48 16.38 2.09 10.08
C PRO A 48 17.19 1.53 8.91
N ASP A 49 18.13 2.31 8.38
CA ASP A 49 18.89 1.94 7.17
C ASP A 49 19.65 0.61 7.33
N ASP A 50 20.12 0.27 8.53
CA ASP A 50 20.80 -0.99 8.84
C ASP A 50 19.86 -2.22 8.86
N GLN A 51 18.54 -2.01 8.87
CA GLN A 51 17.53 -3.06 8.87
C GLN A 51 16.78 -3.19 7.53
N LYS A 52 16.93 -2.20 6.63
CA LYS A 52 16.18 -2.13 5.36
C LYS A 52 16.42 -3.34 4.47
N ASP A 53 17.67 -3.81 4.37
CA ASP A 53 18.05 -4.94 3.51
C ASP A 53 17.21 -6.21 3.74
N PHE A 54 16.65 -6.39 4.94
CA PHE A 54 15.86 -7.57 5.30
C PHE A 54 14.39 -7.25 5.59
N ASN A 55 14.07 -6.01 5.95
CA ASN A 55 12.76 -5.62 6.47
C ASN A 55 12.01 -4.62 5.58
N TYR A 56 12.58 -4.22 4.45
CA TYR A 56 11.97 -3.30 3.50
C TYR A 56 11.95 -3.88 2.09
N ASP A 57 10.79 -3.81 1.42
CA ASP A 57 10.65 -4.14 0.01
C ASP A 57 9.88 -3.03 -0.71
N LEU A 58 10.48 -2.49 -1.78
CA LEU A 58 9.81 -1.64 -2.77
C LEU A 58 9.52 -2.48 -4.02
N LEU A 59 8.24 -2.72 -4.27
CA LEU A 59 7.74 -3.53 -5.37
C LEU A 59 7.00 -2.66 -6.38
N TYR A 60 7.02 -3.07 -7.64
CA TYR A 60 6.28 -2.43 -8.72
C TYR A 60 5.32 -3.44 -9.34
N GLY A 61 4.04 -3.09 -9.49
CA GLY A 61 2.98 -4.01 -9.90
C GLY A 61 3.28 -4.78 -11.18
N ARG A 62 3.88 -4.14 -12.18
CA ARG A 62 4.31 -4.79 -13.43
C ARG A 62 5.36 -5.89 -13.27
N ASP A 63 6.15 -5.84 -12.20
CA ASP A 63 7.33 -6.68 -12.01
C ASP A 63 7.07 -7.85 -11.04
N VAL A 64 5.89 -7.89 -10.41
CA VAL A 64 5.52 -8.92 -9.42
C VAL A 64 4.12 -9.49 -9.66
N THR A 65 3.88 -10.68 -9.10
CA THR A 65 2.56 -11.33 -9.12
C THR A 65 1.85 -11.18 -7.77
N PRO A 66 0.51 -11.31 -7.70
CA PRO A 66 -0.22 -11.28 -6.43
C PRO A 66 0.32 -12.30 -5.40
N GLU A 67 0.72 -13.49 -5.84
CA GLU A 67 1.27 -14.57 -4.99
C GLU A 67 2.61 -14.16 -4.40
N LYS A 68 3.46 -13.50 -5.21
CA LYS A 68 4.77 -13.01 -4.76
C LYS A 68 4.60 -11.90 -3.72
N VAL A 69 3.68 -10.95 -3.97
CA VAL A 69 3.33 -9.90 -2.99
C VAL A 69 2.81 -10.54 -1.70
N LEU A 70 1.89 -11.50 -1.81
CA LEU A 70 1.30 -12.20 -0.66
C LEU A 70 2.35 -12.95 0.17
N SER A 71 3.31 -13.60 -0.49
CA SER A 71 4.46 -14.25 0.16
C SER A 71 5.31 -13.25 0.95
N ILE A 72 5.58 -12.08 0.37
CA ILE A 72 6.41 -11.04 0.98
C ILE A 72 5.73 -10.41 2.20
N ILE A 73 4.44 -10.04 2.09
CA ILE A 73 3.72 -9.35 3.17
C ILE A 73 3.38 -10.28 4.35
N ARG A 74 3.28 -11.59 4.10
CA ARG A 74 3.10 -12.61 5.15
C ARG A 74 4.39 -12.99 5.87
N SER A 75 5.55 -12.59 5.35
CA SER A 75 6.83 -12.89 5.98
C SER A 75 6.99 -12.07 7.27
N PHE A 76 7.55 -12.68 8.30
CA PHE A 76 7.84 -11.98 9.55
C PHE A 76 9.08 -11.07 9.40
N PRO A 77 9.16 -9.99 10.20
CA PRO A 77 10.38 -9.20 10.29
C PRO A 77 11.58 -10.05 10.75
N MET A 78 12.76 -9.70 10.26
CA MET A 78 14.03 -10.33 10.57
C MET A 78 14.83 -9.43 11.51
N MET A 79 14.95 -9.82 12.78
CA MET A 79 15.67 -9.06 13.83
C MET A 79 15.21 -7.59 13.94
N ALA A 80 13.95 -7.32 13.61
CA ALA A 80 13.31 -6.01 13.67
C ALA A 80 11.91 -6.13 14.27
N GLU A 81 11.34 -5.02 14.72
CA GLU A 81 9.98 -4.99 15.26
C GLU A 81 8.92 -5.03 14.15
N GLN A 82 9.26 -4.55 12.95
CA GLN A 82 8.31 -4.44 11.84
C GLN A 82 8.98 -4.65 10.49
N ARG A 83 8.16 -5.09 9.53
CA ARG A 83 8.47 -5.17 8.10
C ARG A 83 7.67 -4.10 7.36
N VAL A 84 8.26 -3.44 6.38
CA VAL A 84 7.62 -2.47 5.50
C VAL A 84 7.64 -3.01 4.07
N VAL A 85 6.48 -3.02 3.42
CA VAL A 85 6.36 -3.42 2.02
C VAL A 85 5.56 -2.35 1.30
N ILE A 86 6.15 -1.74 0.28
CA ILE A 86 5.51 -0.76 -0.58
C ILE A 86 5.29 -1.38 -1.95
N LEU A 87 4.07 -1.28 -2.48
CA LEU A 87 3.71 -1.71 -3.82
C LEU A 87 3.25 -0.50 -4.63
N ARG A 88 4.11 -0.03 -5.54
CA ARG A 88 3.79 0.99 -6.55
C ARG A 88 3.07 0.37 -7.74
N ASP A 89 2.28 1.19 -8.44
CA ASP A 89 1.56 0.84 -9.66
C ASP A 89 0.70 -0.40 -9.46
N PHE A 90 -0.05 -0.44 -8.34
CA PHE A 90 -0.89 -1.56 -7.94
C PHE A 90 -1.78 -2.08 -9.08
N LYS A 91 -2.26 -1.21 -9.97
CA LYS A 91 -3.14 -1.62 -11.07
C LYS A 91 -2.44 -2.48 -12.11
N GLU A 92 -1.11 -2.46 -12.17
CA GLU A 92 -0.33 -3.31 -13.06
C GLU A 92 -0.11 -4.71 -12.47
N LEU A 93 -0.42 -4.91 -11.17
CA LEU A 93 -0.23 -6.18 -10.47
C LEU A 93 -0.99 -7.33 -11.13
N GLY A 94 -0.26 -8.36 -11.56
CA GLY A 94 -0.84 -9.59 -12.09
C GLY A 94 -1.74 -9.37 -13.33
N GLY A 95 -1.50 -8.30 -14.09
CA GLY A 95 -2.31 -7.97 -15.27
C GLY A 95 -3.70 -7.39 -14.95
N TYR A 96 -3.94 -6.92 -13.72
CA TYR A 96 -5.18 -6.23 -13.33
C TYR A 96 -5.52 -5.02 -14.22
N GLY A 97 -4.53 -4.45 -14.92
CA GLY A 97 -4.66 -3.34 -15.86
C GLY A 97 -4.35 -3.67 -17.33
N ALA A 98 -3.61 -4.75 -17.60
CA ALA A 98 -3.22 -5.15 -18.95
C ALA A 98 -3.15 -6.68 -19.05
N GLN A 99 -3.83 -7.25 -20.04
CA GLN A 99 -3.68 -8.67 -20.38
C GLN A 99 -2.23 -8.93 -20.78
N ALA A 100 -1.38 -9.36 -19.84
CA ALA A 100 -0.03 -9.82 -20.11
C ALA A 100 -0.02 -11.35 -20.03
N GLU A 101 0.20 -11.99 -21.17
CA GLU A 101 0.34 -13.43 -21.32
C GLU A 101 1.51 -13.93 -20.44
N GLY A 102 1.20 -14.69 -19.39
CA GLY A 102 2.20 -15.40 -18.60
C GLY A 102 2.10 -15.33 -17.07
N TYR A 103 1.22 -14.51 -16.50
CA TYR A 103 1.12 -14.39 -15.04
C TYR A 103 0.03 -15.32 -14.45
N GLN A 104 0.42 -16.11 -13.44
CA GLN A 104 -0.46 -17.03 -12.73
C GLN A 104 -0.90 -16.37 -11.41
N GLY A 105 -2.14 -15.87 -11.37
CA GLY A 105 -2.92 -15.71 -10.13
C GLY A 105 -3.68 -14.38 -9.96
N GLU A 106 -4.59 -14.32 -8.97
CA GLU A 106 -5.70 -13.36 -8.93
C GLU A 106 -5.45 -12.27 -7.88
N VAL A 107 -5.61 -10.99 -8.25
CA VAL A 107 -5.50 -9.87 -7.28
C VAL A 107 -6.40 -10.03 -6.05
N ASN A 108 -7.50 -10.78 -6.19
CA ASN A 108 -8.43 -11.07 -5.10
C ASN A 108 -7.84 -12.03 -4.04
N ASP A 109 -6.72 -12.70 -4.32
CA ASP A 109 -6.00 -13.54 -3.35
C ASP A 109 -5.35 -12.70 -2.23
N LEU A 110 -5.25 -11.38 -2.42
CA LEU A 110 -4.86 -10.44 -1.35
C LEU A 110 -5.98 -10.21 -0.33
N ILE A 111 -7.26 -10.46 -0.67
CA ILE A 111 -8.40 -10.13 0.20
C ILE A 111 -8.32 -10.79 1.57
N PRO A 112 -8.03 -12.11 1.70
CA PRO A 112 -7.90 -12.73 3.02
C PRO A 112 -6.82 -12.07 3.88
N TYR A 113 -5.73 -11.57 3.27
CA TYR A 113 -4.72 -10.83 4.01
C TYR A 113 -5.21 -9.44 4.42
N LEU A 114 -5.97 -8.73 3.58
CA LEU A 114 -6.56 -7.45 3.97
C LEU A 114 -7.52 -7.60 5.15
N GLU A 115 -8.30 -8.69 5.20
CA GLU A 115 -9.23 -8.97 6.30
C GLU A 115 -8.50 -9.31 7.61
N GLN A 116 -7.37 -10.00 7.53
CA GLN A 116 -6.56 -10.40 8.67
C GLN A 116 -5.06 -10.19 8.39
N PRO A 117 -4.60 -8.93 8.42
CA PRO A 117 -3.23 -8.58 8.08
C PRO A 117 -2.25 -9.03 9.16
N ASN A 118 -0.99 -9.23 8.80
CA ASN A 118 0.06 -9.45 9.79
C ASN A 118 0.30 -8.14 10.55
N PRO A 119 0.07 -8.09 11.89
CA PRO A 119 0.23 -6.85 12.66
C PRO A 119 1.67 -6.31 12.64
N THR A 120 2.67 -7.15 12.37
CA THR A 120 4.08 -6.75 12.28
C THR A 120 4.52 -6.37 10.86
N THR A 121 3.59 -6.29 9.91
CA THR A 121 3.87 -5.86 8.54
C THR A 121 3.04 -4.62 8.21
N LEU A 122 3.72 -3.53 7.86
CA LEU A 122 3.10 -2.38 7.23
C LEU A 122 3.13 -2.57 5.71
N PHE A 123 1.97 -2.81 5.12
CA PHE A 123 1.80 -2.96 3.68
C PHE A 123 1.14 -1.72 3.08
N VAL A 124 1.81 -1.06 2.14
CA VAL A 124 1.34 0.18 1.52
C VAL A 124 1.25 0.03 0.01
N CYS A 125 0.05 0.18 -0.54
CA CYS A 125 -0.15 0.30 -1.99
C CYS A 125 -0.19 1.78 -2.39
N ILE A 126 0.44 2.10 -3.51
CA ILE A 126 0.45 3.43 -4.10
C ILE A 126 0.14 3.32 -5.58
N ASP A 127 -0.82 4.10 -6.06
CA ASP A 127 -1.19 4.17 -7.48
C ASP A 127 -1.87 5.51 -7.78
N THR A 128 -1.73 6.06 -8.98
CA THR A 128 -2.47 7.28 -9.36
C THR A 128 -3.99 7.06 -9.35
N LYS A 129 -4.45 5.80 -9.46
CA LYS A 129 -5.87 5.44 -9.46
C LYS A 129 -6.16 4.33 -8.47
N LYS A 130 -7.31 4.45 -7.79
CA LYS A 130 -7.86 3.35 -7.00
C LYS A 130 -8.35 2.18 -7.86
N PRO A 131 -8.39 0.95 -7.30
CA PRO A 131 -9.16 -0.15 -7.86
C PRO A 131 -10.65 0.22 -7.98
N SER A 132 -11.36 -0.42 -8.92
CA SER A 132 -12.80 -0.15 -9.10
C SER A 132 -13.56 -0.46 -7.81
N GLY A 133 -14.37 0.49 -7.32
CA GLY A 133 -15.21 0.29 -6.12
C GLY A 133 -16.28 -0.80 -6.27
N ARG A 134 -16.53 -1.28 -7.50
CA ARG A 134 -17.41 -2.43 -7.77
C ARG A 134 -16.69 -3.77 -7.59
N SER A 135 -15.37 -3.79 -7.77
CA SER A 135 -14.54 -5.00 -7.62
C SER A 135 -14.47 -5.46 -6.17
N LYS A 136 -14.25 -6.76 -5.95
CA LYS A 136 -14.10 -7.32 -4.60
C LYS A 136 -12.90 -6.71 -3.89
N ILE A 137 -11.74 -6.66 -4.55
CA ILE A 137 -10.52 -6.06 -3.99
C ILE A 137 -10.69 -4.58 -3.63
N GLY A 138 -11.36 -3.78 -4.46
CA GLY A 138 -11.60 -2.36 -4.16
C GLY A 138 -12.51 -2.16 -2.93
N LYS A 139 -13.51 -3.04 -2.74
CA LYS A 139 -14.33 -3.04 -1.52
C LYS A 139 -13.52 -3.48 -0.30
N ALA A 140 -12.64 -4.46 -0.45
CA ALA A 140 -11.79 -4.96 0.62
C ALA A 140 -10.82 -3.88 1.14
N PHE A 141 -10.07 -3.21 0.25
CA PHE A 141 -9.21 -2.09 0.64
C PHE A 141 -9.99 -1.00 1.37
N LYS A 142 -11.10 -0.52 0.78
CA LYS A 142 -11.92 0.54 1.40
C LYS A 142 -12.40 0.17 2.81
N LYS A 143 -12.63 -1.11 3.09
CA LYS A 143 -13.13 -1.58 4.38
C LYS A 143 -12.02 -1.86 5.40
N HIS A 144 -10.86 -2.32 4.95
CA HIS A 144 -9.84 -2.91 5.83
C HIS A 144 -8.51 -2.16 5.86
N SER A 145 -8.30 -1.12 5.05
CA SER A 145 -7.07 -0.33 5.02
C SER A 145 -7.30 1.15 5.39
N GLY A 146 -6.22 1.90 5.61
CA GLY A 146 -6.25 3.34 5.33
C GLY A 146 -6.41 3.52 3.81
N PHE A 147 -7.38 4.33 3.37
CA PHE A 147 -7.73 4.41 1.95
C PHE A 147 -7.94 5.87 1.57
N TYR A 148 -6.86 6.51 1.11
CA TYR A 148 -6.76 7.97 1.03
C TYR A 148 -6.50 8.46 -0.38
N GLU A 149 -7.29 9.46 -0.80
CA GLU A 149 -7.24 10.09 -2.11
C GLU A 149 -6.58 11.47 -1.97
N PHE A 150 -5.52 11.72 -2.74
CA PHE A 150 -4.79 12.98 -2.81
C PHE A 150 -5.04 13.62 -4.18
N GLU A 151 -5.82 14.68 -4.18
CA GLU A 151 -6.16 15.45 -5.38
C GLU A 151 -5.21 16.65 -5.53
N GLU A 152 -5.15 17.21 -6.74
CA GLU A 152 -4.43 18.46 -6.97
C GLU A 152 -4.94 19.55 -6.02
N VAL A 153 -4.00 20.35 -5.50
CA VAL A 153 -4.33 21.50 -4.65
C VAL A 153 -4.56 22.71 -5.55
N PRO A 154 -5.72 23.40 -5.45
CA PRO A 154 -6.00 24.61 -6.21
C PRO A 154 -5.05 25.78 -5.92
#